data_AF-A0A956H2G5-F1
#
_entry.id   AF-A0A956H2G5-F1
#
_cell.length_a   1.000
_cell.length_b   1.000
_cell.length_c   1.000
_cell.angle_alpha   90.00
_cell.angle_beta   90.00
_cell.angle_gamma   90.00
#
_symmetry.space_group_name_H-M   'P 1'
#
loop_
_entity.id
_entity.type
_entity.pdbx_description
1 polymer ?
#
loop_
_entity_poly.entity_id
_entity_poly.type
_entity_poly.pdbx_seq_one_letter_code
_entity_poly.pdbx_strand_id
1 'polypeptide(L)' 'MRMGIDLGGTKTEVVAMDAMGEIRRRIRVSTPSDYTKLLANLAKLMKRLESEAGPIQTVGVGTPGCICP' A
#
# COMPACT_ATOMS: atom_id res chain seq x y z
N MET A 1 11.16 -5.42 5.85
CA MET A 1 10.66 -4.77 4.61
C MET A 1 10.01 -3.44 4.95
N ARG A 2 10.09 -2.45 4.07
CA ARG A 2 9.31 -1.21 4.13
C ARG A 2 8.17 -1.32 3.12
N MET A 3 6.97 -0.86 3.49
CA MET A 3 5.83 -0.86 2.60
C MET A 3 5.45 0.57 2.22
N GLY A 4 5.22 0.81 0.93
CA GLY A 4 4.71 2.07 0.42
C GLY A 4 3.32 1.88 -0.17
N ILE A 5 2.39 2.75 0.17
CA ILE A 5 1.04 2.81 -0.40
C ILE A 5 0.92 4.16 -1.11
N ASP A 6 0.67 4.14 -2.42
CA ASP A 6 0.25 5.31 -3.18
C ASP A 6 -1.25 5.19 -3.44
N LEU A 7 -2.02 6.01 -2.73
CA LEU A 7 -3.47 6.00 -2.76
C LEU A 7 -3.98 7.18 -3.59
N GLY A 8 -4.16 6.95 -4.89
CA GLY A 8 -4.85 7.88 -5.78
C GLY A 8 -6.36 7.66 -5.81
N GLY A 9 -7.10 8.63 -6.37
CA GLY A 9 -8.56 8.54 -6.51
C GLY A 9 -9.06 7.45 -7.46
N THR A 10 -8.22 6.99 -8.39
CA THR A 10 -8.59 5.97 -9.39
C THR A 10 -7.80 4.68 -9.27
N LYS A 11 -6.53 4.77 -8.85
CA LYS A 11 -5.63 3.63 -8.70
C LYS A 11 -4.92 3.70 -7.36
N THR A 12 -4.75 2.53 -6.76
CA THR A 12 -3.93 2.32 -5.58
C THR A 12 -2.77 1.42 -5.94
N GLU A 13 -1.56 1.81 -5.54
CA GLU A 13 -0.36 0.98 -5.64
C GLU A 13 0.14 0.64 -4.23
N VAL A 14 0.55 -0.62 -4.04
CA VAL A 14 1.21 -1.08 -2.82
C VAL A 14 2.52 -1.74 -3.20
N VAL A 15 3.61 -1.32 -2.56
CA VAL A 15 4.98 -1.79 -2.85
C VAL A 15 5.62 -2.32 -1.57
N ALA A 16 6.35 -3.42 -1.66
CA ALA A 16 7.24 -3.90 -0.62
C ALA A 16 8.69 -3.70 -1.09
N MET A 17 9.45 -2.97 -0.30
CA MET A 17 10.81 -2.53 -0.59
C MET A 17 11.75 -2.97 0.53
N ASP A 18 12.98 -3.35 0.19
CA ASP A 18 13.96 -3.72 1.22
C ASP A 18 14.70 -2.51 1.80
N ALA A 19 15.72 -2.77 2.61
CA ALA A 19 16.51 -1.73 3.26
C ALA A 19 17.39 -0.92 2.28
N MET A 20 17.74 -1.48 1.13
CA MET A 20 18.52 -0.81 0.08
C MET A 20 17.65 -0.02 -0.89
N GLY A 21 16.32 -0.13 -0.78
CA GLY A 21 15.39 0.54 -1.67
C GLY A 21 14.98 -0.31 -2.88
N GLU A 22 15.33 -1.60 -2.92
CA GLU A 22 14.92 -2.46 -4.02
C GLU A 22 13.47 -2.90 -3.84
N ILE A 23 12.66 -2.73 -4.90
CA ILE A 23 11.27 -3.18 -4.92
C ILE A 23 11.25 -4.69 -5.07
N ARG A 24 10.84 -5.39 -4.02
CA ARG A 24 10.69 -6.86 -4.03
C ARG A 24 9.34 -7.26 -4.60
N ARG A 25 8.27 -6.52 -4.30
CA ARG A 25 6.92 -6.75 -4.83
C ARG A 25 6.19 -5.43 -5.05
N ARG A 26 5.31 -5.41 -6.06
CA ARG A 26 4.42 -4.30 -6.38
C ARG A 26 3.10 -4.85 -6.88
N ILE A 27 1.99 -4.31 -6.36
CA ILE A 27 0.64 -4.59 -6.86
C ILE A 27 -0.06 -3.26 -7.14
N ARG A 28 -0.78 -3.19 -8.26
CA ARG A 28 -1.63 -2.07 -8.63
C ARG A 28 -3.06 -2.55 -8.81
N VAL A 29 -4.00 -1.83 -8.20
CA VAL A 29 -5.44 -2.11 -8.29
C VAL A 29 -6.24 -0.83 -8.52
N SER A 30 -7.50 -0.97 -8.91
CA SER A 30 -8.46 0.15 -8.89
C SER A 30 -8.77 0.56 -7.45
N THR A 31 -8.85 1.86 -7.20
CA THR A 31 -9.23 2.40 -5.88
C THR A 31 -10.74 2.24 -5.68
N PRO A 32 -11.20 1.51 -4.65
CA PRO A 32 -12.61 1.50 -4.28
C PRO A 32 -13.04 2.91 -3.84
N SER A 33 -14.19 3.37 -4.31
CA SER A 33 -14.77 4.67 -3.89
C SER A 33 -15.37 4.61 -2.47
N ASP A 34 -15.68 3.42 -1.99
CA ASP A 34 -16.19 3.19 -0.63
C ASP A 34 -15.03 3.03 0.36
N TYR A 35 -15.06 3.80 1.44
CA TYR A 35 -13.98 3.85 2.42
C TYR A 35 -13.74 2.49 3.12
N THR A 36 -14.81 1.78 3.48
CA THR A 36 -14.71 0.47 4.13
C THR A 36 -14.09 -0.57 3.20
N LYS A 37 -14.53 -0.59 1.93
CA LYS A 37 -13.96 -1.45 0.89
C LYS A 37 -12.50 -1.09 0.60
N LEU A 38 -12.16 0.20 0.60
CA LEU A 38 -10.79 0.67 0.45
C LEU A 38 -9.90 0.12 1.56
N LEU A 39 -10.28 0.29 2.82
CA LEU A 39 -9.52 -0.20 3.97
C LEU A 39 -9.35 -1.73 3.93
N ALA A 40 -10.43 -2.47 3.64
CA ALA A 40 -10.38 -3.92 3.53
C ALA A 40 -9.44 -4.38 2.40
N ASN A 41 -9.48 -3.69 1.25
CA ASN A 41 -8.62 -3.97 0.12
C ASN A 41 -7.15 -3.69 0.46
N LEU A 42 -6.85 -2.56 1.09
CA LEU A 42 -5.50 -2.23 1.56
C LEU A 42 -4.98 -3.30 2.53
N ALA A 43 -5.75 -3.68 3.56
CA ALA A 43 -5.36 -4.72 4.50
C ALA A 43 -5.06 -6.06 3.82
N LYS A 44 -5.86 -6.45 2.82
CA LYS A 44 -5.64 -7.66 2.03
C LYS A 44 -4.34 -7.58 1.21
N LEU A 45 -4.09 -6.44 0.56
CA LEU A 45 -2.87 -6.23 -0.23
C LEU A 45 -1.63 -6.22 0.65
N MET A 46 -1.67 -5.56 1.81
CA MET A 46 -0.55 -5.53 2.74
C MET A 46 -0.20 -6.94 3.23
N LYS A 47 -1.20 -7.73 3.67
CA LYS A 47 -1.00 -9.13 4.09
C LYS A 47 -0.42 -10.00 2.97
N ARG A 48 -0.91 -9.82 1.74
CA ARG A 48 -0.39 -10.54 0.58
C ARG A 48 1.09 -10.21 0.34
N LEU A 49 1.45 -8.93 0.30
CA LEU A 49 2.84 -8.52 0.09
C LEU A 49 3.76 -8.98 1.23
N GLU A 50 3.29 -8.94 2.48
CA GLU A 50 4.04 -9.47 3.62
C GLU A 50 4.34 -10.96 3.46
N SER A 51 3.36 -11.76 3.02
CA SER A 51 3.55 -13.19 2.77
C SER A 51 4.52 -13.47 1.61
N GLU A 52 4.56 -12.61 0.60
CA GLU A 52 5.38 -12.79 -0.61
C GLU A 52 6.80 -12.21 -0.49
N ALA A 53 7.00 -11.19 0.36
CA ALA A 53 8.25 -10.41 0.44
C ALA A 53 8.91 -10.43 1.84
N GLY A 54 8.22 -10.96 2.85
CA GLY A 54 8.68 -11.03 4.23
C GLY A 54 8.11 -9.92 5.14
N PRO A 55 8.46 -9.94 6.45
CA PRO A 55 7.83 -9.12 7.47
C PRO A 55 7.93 -7.61 7.20
N ILE A 56 6.82 -6.91 7.38
CA ILE A 56 6.75 -5.46 7.23
C ILE A 56 7.20 -4.79 8.53
N GLN A 57 8.14 -3.85 8.43
CA GLN A 57 8.65 -3.08 9.57
C GLN A 57 7.97 -1.70 9.67
N THR A 58 7.68 -1.08 8.53
CA THR A 58 7.10 0.25 8.44
C THR A 58 6.18 0.34 7.23
N VAL A 59 5.15 1.18 7.33
CA VAL A 59 4.22 1.49 6.24
C VAL A 59 4.19 3.01 6.05
N GLY A 60 4.47 3.47 4.83
CA GLY A 60 4.26 4.85 4.41
C GLY A 60 3.06 4.95 3.48
N VAL A 61 2.27 6.00 3.62
CA VAL A 61 1.09 6.26 2.78
C VAL A 61 1.20 7.64 2.15
N GLY A 62 1.13 7.70 0.83
CA GLY A 62 1.00 8.93 0.05
C GLY A 62 -0.42 9.05 -0.50
N THR A 63 -1.04 10.22 -0.36
CA THR A 63 -2.38 10.53 -0.88
C THR A 63 -2.37 11.93 -1.52
N PRO A 64 -3.18 12.21 -2.56
CA PRO A 64 -3.31 13.54 -3.13
C PRO A 64 -4.14 14.42 -2.18
N GLY A 65 -3.45 14.98 -1.18
CA GLY A 65 -4.04 15.79 -0.12
C GLY A 65 -4.51 14.96 1.07
N CYS A 66 -4.42 15.56 2.24
CA CYS A 66 -5.10 15.11 3.45
C CYS A 66 -5.81 16.32 4.04
N ILE A 67 -7.10 16.20 4.33
CA ILE A 67 -7.77 17.18 5.20
C ILE A 67 -7.41 16.71 6.62
N CYS A 68 -6.31 17.23 7.14
CA CYS A 68 -5.92 17.05 8.53
C CYS A 68 -6.24 18.36 9.27
N PRO A 69 -7.31 18.41 10.09
CA PRO A 69 -7.42 19.45 11.11
C PRO A 69 -6.33 19.29 12.18
#